data_AF-A0A971UTH1-F1
#
_entry.id   AF-A0A971UTH1-F1
#
_cell.length_a   1.000
_cell.length_b   1.000
_cell.length_c   1.000
_cell.angle_alpha   90.00
_cell.angle_beta   90.00
_cell.angle_gamma   90.00
#
_symmetry.space_group_name_H-M   'P 1'
#
loop_
_entity.id
_entity.type
_entity.pdbx_description
1 polymer ?
#
loop_
_entity_poly.entity_id
_entity_poly.type
_entity_poly.pdbx_seq_one_letter_code
_entity_poly.pdbx_strand_id
1 'polypeptide(L)'
;FMLLLLGLENYDFDVLLPILKDSNFKQLNLGAIFNSLVHMDILILTMIAPNLERKKDVNKIFIYSVLFSSVITILSTVVIQATLGIAYIKHSNFPFYTYARLIKIGDTMGFDLLYVIAWIIGSLLRLCGYFYICTVAFGKILNTRNQKTYIPLTIIMAIIALYIKERRAIVTKIELPQIIIRAITVVSIIVIPSILLITYFIRRKKLNKRLS
;
A
#
# COMPACT_ATOMS: atom_id res chain seq x y z
N PHE A 1 -8.90 13.60 -1.09
CA PHE A 1 -8.89 14.92 -0.44
C PHE A 1 -10.23 15.63 -0.59
N MET A 2 -10.72 15.86 -1.82
CA MET A 2 -12.03 16.51 -2.06
C MET A 2 -13.19 15.89 -1.24
N LEU A 3 -13.31 14.56 -1.22
CA LEU A 3 -14.34 13.86 -0.43
C LEU A 3 -14.23 14.11 1.09
N LEU A 4 -13.03 14.37 1.62
CA LEU A 4 -12.89 14.72 3.03
C LEU A 4 -13.58 16.07 3.29
N LEU A 5 -13.24 17.09 2.51
CA LEU A 5 -13.81 18.43 2.66
C LEU A 5 -15.34 18.45 2.52
N LEU A 6 -15.91 17.60 1.66
CA LEU A 6 -17.36 17.55 1.44
C LEU A 6 -18.14 16.98 2.63
N GLY A 7 -17.50 16.23 3.53
CA GLY A 7 -18.16 15.60 4.66
C GLY A 7 -18.04 16.36 5.98
N LEU A 8 -17.55 17.62 5.98
CA LEU A 8 -17.26 18.39 7.20
C LEU A 8 -18.43 18.48 8.19
N GLU A 9 -19.67 18.53 7.69
CA GLU A 9 -20.88 18.61 8.51
C GLU A 9 -21.13 17.34 9.35
N ASN A 10 -20.55 16.20 8.94
CA ASN A 10 -20.75 14.92 9.61
C ASN A 10 -19.70 14.61 10.69
N TYR A 11 -18.80 15.56 10.98
CA TYR A 11 -17.66 15.30 11.87
C TYR A 11 -18.03 15.54 13.33
N ASP A 12 -17.95 14.48 14.14
CA ASP A 12 -18.03 14.59 15.58
C ASP A 12 -16.66 14.25 16.20
N PHE A 13 -15.90 15.28 16.56
CA PHE A 13 -14.58 15.11 17.16
C PHE A 13 -14.63 14.71 18.63
N ASP A 14 -15.78 14.82 19.30
CA ASP A 14 -15.93 14.42 20.70
C ASP A 14 -15.78 12.91 20.87
N VAL A 15 -16.10 12.15 19.82
CA VAL A 15 -15.92 10.68 19.76
C VAL A 15 -14.45 10.24 19.85
N LEU A 16 -13.50 11.15 19.58
CA LEU A 16 -12.07 10.86 19.72
C LEU A 16 -11.58 11.00 21.17
N LEU A 17 -12.39 11.57 22.04
CA LEU A 17 -12.06 11.79 23.44
C LEU A 17 -12.59 10.63 24.30
N PRO A 18 -11.86 10.24 25.36
CA PRO A 18 -10.48 10.65 25.69
C PRO A 18 -9.45 9.92 24.83
N ILE A 19 -8.47 10.68 24.32
CA ILE A 19 -7.41 10.17 23.46
C ILE A 19 -6.55 9.15 24.24
N LEU A 20 -6.18 8.04 23.59
CA LEU A 20 -5.30 6.98 24.12
C LEU A 20 -5.82 6.16 25.31
N LYS A 21 -7.06 6.35 25.76
CA LYS A 21 -7.62 5.58 26.89
C LYS A 21 -7.57 4.05 26.67
N ASP A 22 -7.73 3.62 25.43
CA ASP A 22 -7.80 2.21 25.05
C ASP A 22 -6.46 1.63 24.56
N SER A 23 -5.35 2.37 24.64
CA SER A 23 -4.10 1.98 23.98
C SER A 23 -2.87 2.20 24.85
N ASN A 24 -2.03 1.16 24.94
CA ASN A 24 -0.71 1.25 25.57
C ASN A 24 0.36 1.65 24.53
N PHE A 25 1.45 2.29 24.96
CA PHE A 25 2.62 2.66 24.15
C PHE A 25 3.14 1.49 23.29
N LYS A 26 3.12 0.26 23.83
CA LYS A 26 3.49 -0.95 23.07
C LYS A 26 2.55 -1.21 21.89
N GLN A 27 1.23 -1.08 22.11
CA GLN A 27 0.23 -1.30 21.07
C GLN A 27 0.28 -0.20 20.00
N LEU A 28 0.55 1.04 20.40
CA LEU A 28 0.72 2.17 19.48
C LEU A 28 1.90 1.94 18.53
N ASN A 29 3.06 1.56 19.06
CA ASN A 29 4.24 1.26 18.25
C ASN A 29 4.01 0.07 17.32
N LEU A 30 3.35 -0.96 17.80
CA LEU A 30 3.05 -2.15 17.01
C LEU A 30 2.07 -1.85 15.86
N GLY A 31 1.07 -1.00 16.12
CA GLY A 31 0.19 -0.46 15.08
C GLY A 31 0.93 0.41 14.06
N ALA A 32 1.86 1.25 14.50
CA ALA A 32 2.68 2.09 13.61
C ALA A 32 3.57 1.24 12.68
N ILE A 33 4.20 0.19 13.21
CA ILE A 33 5.00 -0.76 12.42
C ILE A 33 4.11 -1.44 11.37
N PHE A 34 2.95 -1.94 11.77
CA PHE A 34 2.04 -2.60 10.83
C PHE A 34 1.53 -1.66 9.74
N ASN A 35 1.22 -0.40 10.07
CA ASN A 35 0.80 0.58 9.08
C ASN A 35 1.93 0.95 8.10
N SER A 36 3.17 1.00 8.60
CA SER A 36 4.36 1.26 7.77
C SER A 36 4.60 0.16 6.74
N LEU A 37 4.36 -1.11 7.11
CA LEU A 37 4.50 -2.26 6.21
C LEU A 37 3.50 -2.21 5.03
N VAL A 38 2.31 -1.61 5.22
CA VAL A 38 1.30 -1.48 4.15
C VAL A 38 1.77 -0.56 3.03
N HIS A 39 2.67 0.39 3.31
CA HIS A 39 3.26 1.30 2.30
C HIS A 39 4.42 0.66 1.51
N MET A 40 4.33 -0.63 1.18
CA MET A 40 5.35 -1.37 0.42
C MET A 40 5.44 -0.98 -1.06
N ASP A 41 4.44 -0.24 -1.58
CA ASP A 41 4.42 0.25 -2.96
C ASP A 41 5.64 1.12 -3.29
N ILE A 42 6.33 1.61 -2.27
CA ILE A 42 7.58 2.35 -2.42
C ILE A 42 8.67 1.55 -3.14
N LEU A 43 8.65 0.22 -3.05
CA LEU A 43 9.59 -0.64 -3.77
C LEU A 43 9.42 -0.51 -5.29
N ILE A 44 8.21 -0.18 -5.75
CA ILE A 44 7.95 0.08 -7.16
C ILE A 44 8.76 1.29 -7.64
N LEU A 45 8.73 2.37 -6.87
CA LEU A 45 9.43 3.60 -7.20
C LEU A 45 10.95 3.37 -7.28
N THR A 46 11.50 2.57 -6.36
CA THR A 46 12.93 2.21 -6.37
C THR A 46 13.33 1.38 -7.60
N MET A 47 12.47 0.49 -8.07
CA MET A 47 12.75 -0.30 -9.29
C MET A 47 12.61 0.51 -10.59
N ILE A 48 11.75 1.53 -10.59
CA ILE A 48 11.58 2.44 -11.73
C ILE A 48 12.68 3.51 -11.75
N ALA A 49 13.18 3.94 -10.58
CA ALA A 49 14.25 4.93 -10.41
C ALA A 49 15.42 4.85 -11.43
N PRO A 50 16.03 3.68 -11.72
CA PRO A 50 17.12 3.60 -12.70
C PRO A 50 16.71 3.97 -14.14
N ASN A 51 15.42 3.88 -14.48
CA ASN A 51 14.87 4.21 -15.78
C ASN A 51 14.45 5.68 -15.92
N LEU A 52 14.53 6.50 -14.85
CA LEU A 52 14.24 7.93 -14.94
C LEU A 52 15.41 8.70 -15.58
N GLU A 53 15.07 9.64 -16.46
CA GLU A 53 16.02 10.53 -17.12
C GLU A 53 16.77 11.42 -16.12
N ARG A 54 16.08 11.93 -15.09
CA ARG A 54 16.63 12.81 -14.05
C ARG A 54 16.74 12.12 -12.70
N LYS A 55 17.83 11.40 -12.50
CA LYS A 55 18.10 10.64 -11.26
C LYS A 55 18.32 11.52 -10.02
N LYS A 56 18.74 12.78 -10.21
CA LYS A 56 19.04 13.71 -9.09
C LYS A 56 17.79 14.12 -8.30
N ASP A 57 16.63 14.16 -8.95
CA ASP A 57 15.38 14.60 -8.31
C ASP A 57 14.59 13.44 -7.68
N VAL A 58 15.01 12.19 -7.91
CA VAL A 58 14.29 10.99 -7.46
C VAL A 58 14.09 10.99 -5.96
N ASN A 59 15.11 11.31 -5.17
CA ASN A 59 15.00 11.36 -3.71
C ASN A 59 14.04 12.46 -3.24
N LYS A 60 14.03 13.60 -3.93
CA LYS A 60 13.13 14.71 -3.61
C LYS A 60 11.68 14.32 -3.89
N ILE A 61 11.41 13.80 -5.09
CA ILE A 61 10.09 13.29 -5.50
C ILE A 61 9.61 12.19 -4.54
N PHE A 62 10.51 11.29 -4.15
CA PHE A 62 10.23 10.24 -3.19
C PHE A 62 9.77 10.81 -1.84
N ILE A 63 10.55 11.71 -1.24
CA ILE A 63 10.23 12.30 0.06
C ILE A 63 8.88 13.02 0.02
N TYR A 64 8.63 13.84 -1.01
CA TYR A 64 7.36 14.55 -1.12
C TYR A 64 6.17 13.60 -1.32
N SER A 65 6.34 12.54 -2.12
CA SER A 65 5.28 11.57 -2.37
C SER A 65 4.89 10.82 -1.08
N VAL A 66 5.89 10.43 -0.28
CA VAL A 66 5.66 9.78 1.01
C VAL A 66 4.96 10.73 1.97
N LEU A 67 5.51 11.92 2.17
CA LEU A 67 4.93 12.90 3.10
C LEU A 67 3.49 13.24 2.73
N PHE A 68 3.23 13.49 1.45
CA PHE A 68 1.89 13.79 0.96
C PHE A 68 0.90 12.64 1.19
N SER A 69 1.31 11.39 0.86
CA SER A 69 0.49 10.20 1.09
C SER A 69 0.23 9.96 2.58
N SER A 70 1.25 10.12 3.43
CA SER A 70 1.12 9.94 4.87
C SER A 70 0.18 10.97 5.48
N VAL A 71 0.30 12.26 5.14
CA VAL A 71 -0.59 13.32 5.62
C VAL A 71 -2.03 13.04 5.21
N ILE A 72 -2.28 12.68 3.96
CA ILE A 72 -3.63 12.35 3.48
C ILE A 72 -4.22 11.15 4.23
N THR A 73 -3.39 10.14 4.51
CA THR A 73 -3.82 8.92 5.22
C THR A 73 -4.13 9.20 6.69
N ILE A 74 -3.35 10.07 7.34
CA ILE A 74 -3.62 10.49 8.71
C ILE A 74 -4.94 11.27 8.75
N LEU A 75 -5.10 12.26 7.88
CA LEU A 75 -6.32 13.06 7.81
C LEU A 75 -7.55 12.20 7.54
N SER A 76 -7.48 11.26 6.58
CA SER A 76 -8.60 10.38 6.29
C SER A 76 -8.95 9.49 7.49
N THR A 77 -7.95 8.95 8.20
CA THR A 77 -8.20 8.11 9.38
C THR A 77 -8.92 8.88 10.48
N VAL A 78 -8.47 10.11 10.78
CA VAL A 78 -9.10 10.96 11.80
C VAL A 78 -10.53 11.30 11.43
N VAL A 79 -10.77 11.74 10.19
CA VAL A 79 -12.11 12.08 9.69
C VAL A 79 -13.08 10.91 9.76
N ILE A 80 -12.64 9.73 9.31
CA ILE A 80 -13.47 8.54 9.33
C ILE A 80 -13.81 8.17 10.79
N GLN A 81 -12.84 8.25 11.71
CA GLN A 81 -13.05 8.02 13.14
C GLN A 81 -14.01 9.01 13.77
N ALA A 82 -13.90 10.29 13.44
CA ALA A 82 -14.83 11.32 13.89
C ALA A 82 -16.25 11.15 13.32
N THR A 83 -16.40 10.55 12.13
CA THR A 83 -17.72 10.40 11.49
C THR A 83 -18.43 9.11 11.89
N LEU A 84 -17.71 7.98 11.91
CA LEU A 84 -18.30 6.65 12.13
C LEU A 84 -18.15 6.14 13.56
N GLY A 85 -17.26 6.74 14.34
CA GLY A 85 -16.87 6.27 15.65
C GLY A 85 -15.93 5.06 15.62
N ILE A 86 -15.11 4.96 16.67
CA ILE A 86 -14.00 4.00 16.77
C ILE A 86 -14.51 2.55 16.82
N ALA A 87 -15.64 2.30 17.49
CA ALA A 87 -16.22 0.97 17.63
C ALA A 87 -16.69 0.37 16.29
N TYR A 88 -17.29 1.21 15.43
CA TYR A 88 -17.76 0.77 14.12
C TYR A 88 -16.61 0.44 13.16
N ILE A 89 -15.57 1.28 13.15
CA ILE A 89 -14.44 1.13 12.23
C ILE A 89 -13.66 -0.15 12.49
N LYS A 90 -13.55 -0.60 13.75
CA LYS A 90 -12.89 -1.87 14.10
C LYS A 90 -13.50 -3.08 13.38
N HIS A 91 -14.78 -3.02 12.99
CA HIS A 91 -15.49 -4.11 12.32
C HIS A 91 -15.82 -3.81 10.85
N SER A 92 -15.42 -2.64 10.33
CA SER A 92 -15.69 -2.24 8.97
C SER A 92 -14.53 -2.56 8.04
N ASN A 93 -14.80 -3.33 6.98
CA ASN A 93 -13.80 -3.65 5.94
C ASN A 93 -13.52 -2.46 5.00
N PHE A 94 -14.49 -1.58 4.79
CA PHE A 94 -14.39 -0.45 3.87
C PHE A 94 -14.88 0.85 4.54
N PRO A 95 -14.20 1.31 5.59
CA PRO A 95 -14.69 2.43 6.39
C PRO A 95 -14.73 3.74 5.60
N PHE A 96 -13.82 3.96 4.65
CA PHE A 96 -13.88 5.13 3.77
C PHE A 96 -15.07 5.08 2.81
N TYR A 97 -15.46 3.90 2.33
CA TYR A 97 -16.64 3.74 1.47
C TYR A 97 -17.92 4.10 2.25
N THR A 98 -18.05 3.58 3.47
CA THR A 98 -19.19 3.91 4.35
C THR A 98 -19.22 5.41 4.65
N TYR A 99 -18.07 6.01 4.95
CA TYR A 99 -17.93 7.46 5.12
C TYR A 99 -18.41 8.23 3.88
N ALA A 100 -17.93 7.86 2.68
CA ALA A 100 -18.32 8.53 1.44
C ALA A 100 -19.81 8.43 1.14
N ARG A 101 -20.49 7.36 1.62
CA ARG A 101 -21.95 7.18 1.50
C ARG A 101 -22.74 8.11 2.42
N LEU A 102 -22.14 8.58 3.52
CA LEU A 102 -22.76 9.52 4.46
C LEU A 102 -22.66 10.98 3.99
N ILE A 103 -21.78 11.27 3.03
CA ILE A 103 -21.67 12.61 2.44
C ILE A 103 -22.97 12.91 1.68
N LYS A 104 -23.66 13.98 2.10
CA LYS A 104 -24.86 14.52 1.46
C LYS A 104 -24.69 16.02 1.33
N ILE A 105 -24.98 16.57 0.15
CA ILE A 105 -24.92 18.01 -0.10
C ILE A 105 -26.27 18.42 -0.67
N GLY A 106 -27.10 19.06 0.17
CA GLY A 106 -28.52 19.23 -0.12
C GLY A 106 -29.16 17.87 -0.43
N ASP A 107 -29.75 17.75 -1.62
CA ASP A 107 -30.40 16.52 -2.08
C ASP A 107 -29.47 15.55 -2.81
N THR A 108 -28.22 15.95 -3.09
CA THR A 108 -27.28 15.12 -3.85
C THR A 108 -26.64 14.07 -2.94
N MET A 109 -26.85 12.80 -3.28
CA MET A 109 -26.25 11.63 -2.66
C MET A 109 -25.40 10.86 -3.69
N GLY A 110 -24.57 9.91 -3.23
CA GLY A 110 -23.83 8.99 -4.14
C GLY A 110 -22.35 9.29 -4.33
N PHE A 111 -21.73 10.08 -3.44
CA PHE A 111 -20.29 10.35 -3.48
C PHE A 111 -19.43 9.09 -3.24
N ASP A 112 -20.03 8.00 -2.75
CA ASP A 112 -19.38 6.70 -2.61
C ASP A 112 -18.96 6.11 -3.97
N LEU A 113 -19.72 6.37 -5.04
CA LEU A 113 -19.36 5.92 -6.39
C LEU A 113 -18.03 6.54 -6.86
N LEU A 114 -17.81 7.83 -6.59
CA LEU A 114 -16.56 8.53 -6.93
C LEU A 114 -15.37 7.89 -6.22
N TYR A 115 -15.54 7.52 -4.95
CA TYR A 115 -14.52 6.80 -4.21
C TYR A 115 -14.23 5.44 -4.84
N VAL A 116 -15.27 4.65 -5.15
CA VAL A 116 -15.10 3.32 -5.74
C VAL A 116 -14.37 3.38 -7.08
N ILE A 117 -14.75 4.32 -7.95
CA ILE A 117 -14.09 4.52 -9.26
C ILE A 117 -12.62 4.88 -9.06
N ALA A 118 -12.32 5.88 -8.23
CA ALA A 118 -10.94 6.29 -7.96
C ALA A 118 -10.11 5.14 -7.36
N TRP A 119 -10.71 4.35 -6.46
CA TRP A 119 -10.07 3.21 -5.83
C TRP A 119 -9.78 2.08 -6.82
N ILE A 120 -10.71 1.77 -7.73
CA ILE A 120 -10.52 0.76 -8.78
C ILE A 120 -9.39 1.18 -9.72
N ILE A 121 -9.40 2.42 -10.21
CA ILE A 121 -8.36 2.94 -11.11
C ILE A 121 -6.99 2.91 -10.43
N GLY A 122 -6.90 3.38 -9.18
CA GLY A 122 -5.65 3.37 -8.42
C GLY A 122 -5.13 1.95 -8.17
N SER A 123 -6.02 1.01 -7.87
CA SER A 123 -5.68 -0.40 -7.68
C SER A 123 -5.20 -1.06 -8.97
N LEU A 124 -5.80 -0.71 -10.11
CA LEU A 124 -5.39 -1.20 -11.42
C LEU A 124 -4.00 -0.68 -11.80
N LEU A 125 -3.73 0.62 -11.59
CA LEU A 125 -2.40 1.20 -11.83
C LEU A 125 -1.32 0.54 -10.97
N ARG A 126 -1.62 0.31 -9.68
CA ARG A 126 -0.73 -0.45 -8.78
C ARG A 126 -0.47 -1.86 -9.32
N LEU A 127 -1.51 -2.57 -9.74
CA LEU A 127 -1.39 -3.92 -10.30
C LEU A 127 -0.50 -3.95 -11.55
N CYS A 128 -0.70 -3.01 -12.47
CA CYS A 128 0.14 -2.88 -13.67
C CYS A 128 1.61 -2.60 -13.31
N GLY A 129 1.87 -1.74 -12.33
CA GLY A 129 3.23 -1.45 -11.85
C GLY A 129 3.92 -2.68 -11.25
N TYR A 130 3.21 -3.43 -10.40
CA TYR A 130 3.71 -4.70 -9.85
C TYR A 130 3.97 -5.74 -10.93
N PHE A 131 3.06 -5.87 -11.89
CA PHE A 131 3.22 -6.79 -13.02
C PHE A 131 4.49 -6.48 -13.82
N TYR A 132 4.71 -5.20 -14.15
CA TYR A 132 5.92 -4.76 -14.85
C TYR A 132 7.20 -5.12 -14.08
N ILE A 133 7.23 -4.89 -12.77
CA ILE A 133 8.40 -5.23 -11.95
C ILE A 133 8.66 -6.72 -11.92
N CYS A 134 7.62 -7.54 -11.74
CA CYS A 134 7.75 -8.99 -11.76
C CYS A 134 8.33 -9.47 -13.10
N THR A 135 7.86 -8.94 -14.23
CA THR A 135 8.38 -9.34 -15.56
C THR A 135 9.86 -8.99 -15.73
N VAL A 136 10.28 -7.79 -15.31
CA VAL A 136 11.69 -7.36 -15.35
C VAL A 136 12.56 -8.19 -14.41
N ALA A 137 12.08 -8.49 -13.20
CA ALA A 137 12.80 -9.29 -12.22
C ALA A 137 12.99 -10.75 -12.70
N PHE A 138 11.93 -11.38 -13.19
CA PHE A 138 12.01 -12.73 -13.75
C PHE A 138 12.86 -12.79 -15.02
N GLY A 139 12.80 -11.78 -15.89
CA GLY A 139 13.66 -11.69 -17.07
C GLY A 139 15.15 -11.68 -16.70
N LYS A 140 15.52 -10.95 -15.64
CA LYS A 140 16.89 -10.94 -15.09
C LYS A 140 17.30 -12.28 -14.49
N ILE A 141 16.42 -12.96 -13.75
CA ILE A 141 16.70 -14.26 -13.12
C ILE A 141 16.90 -15.35 -14.18
N LEU A 142 16.04 -15.36 -15.20
CA LEU A 142 16.05 -16.38 -16.26
C LEU A 142 17.02 -16.04 -17.40
N ASN A 143 17.72 -14.90 -17.34
CA ASN A 143 18.56 -14.36 -18.42
C ASN A 143 17.87 -14.38 -19.80
N THR A 144 16.56 -14.14 -19.81
CA THR A 144 15.73 -14.14 -21.02
C THR A 144 15.28 -12.73 -21.35
N ARG A 145 15.13 -12.44 -22.65
CA ARG A 145 14.61 -11.14 -23.11
C ARG A 145 13.18 -10.97 -22.60
N ASN A 146 12.88 -9.82 -21.97
CA ASN A 146 11.62 -9.50 -21.28
C ASN A 146 10.36 -9.98 -22.02
N GLN A 147 10.35 -9.93 -23.36
CA GLN A 147 9.22 -10.35 -24.19
C GLN A 147 8.79 -11.81 -24.04
N LYS A 148 9.74 -12.75 -23.84
CA LYS A 148 9.42 -14.18 -23.67
C LYS A 148 8.96 -14.53 -22.26
N THR A 149 9.20 -13.64 -21.29
CA THR A 149 8.85 -13.84 -19.88
C THR A 149 7.42 -13.39 -19.56
N TYR A 150 6.80 -12.54 -20.38
CA TYR A 150 5.43 -12.04 -20.15
C TYR A 150 4.39 -13.17 -20.13
N ILE A 151 4.42 -14.07 -21.12
CA ILE A 151 3.40 -15.11 -21.30
C ILE A 151 3.33 -16.05 -20.09
N PRO A 152 4.41 -16.71 -19.63
CA PRO A 152 4.33 -17.61 -18.48
C PRO A 152 3.96 -16.88 -17.18
N LEU A 153 4.42 -15.64 -17.01
CA LEU A 153 4.12 -14.88 -15.79
C LEU A 153 2.64 -14.46 -15.73
N THR A 154 2.06 -14.03 -16.85
CA THR A 154 0.62 -13.74 -16.92
C THR A 154 -0.21 -14.98 -16.58
N ILE A 155 0.18 -16.15 -17.10
CA ILE A 155 -0.51 -17.41 -16.81
C ILE A 155 -0.43 -17.75 -15.32
N ILE A 156 0.77 -17.66 -14.70
CA ILE A 156 0.94 -17.91 -13.27
C ILE A 156 0.08 -16.94 -12.44
N MET A 157 0.09 -15.65 -12.78
CA MET A 157 -0.71 -14.64 -12.07
C MET A 157 -2.22 -14.86 -12.26
N ALA A 158 -2.66 -15.27 -13.44
CA ALA A 158 -4.05 -15.62 -13.69
C ALA A 158 -4.48 -16.84 -12.85
N ILE A 159 -3.65 -17.88 -12.77
CA ILE A 159 -3.90 -19.06 -11.93
C ILE A 159 -4.01 -18.66 -10.46
N ILE A 160 -3.07 -17.85 -9.96
CA ILE A 160 -3.10 -17.35 -8.57
C ILE A 160 -4.38 -16.53 -8.32
N ALA A 161 -4.76 -15.65 -9.26
CA ALA A 161 -5.95 -14.84 -9.14
C ALA A 161 -7.24 -15.68 -9.10
N LEU A 162 -7.35 -16.71 -9.96
CA LEU A 162 -8.47 -17.65 -9.95
C LEU A 162 -8.52 -18.46 -8.66
N TYR A 163 -7.37 -18.94 -8.18
CA TYR A 163 -7.26 -19.66 -6.91
C TYR A 163 -7.74 -18.82 -5.73
N ILE A 164 -7.36 -17.54 -5.69
CA ILE A 164 -7.81 -16.60 -4.65
C ILE A 164 -9.30 -16.30 -4.80
N LYS A 165 -9.82 -16.13 -6.03
CA LYS A 165 -11.23 -15.85 -6.30
C LYS A 165 -12.13 -16.99 -5.82
N GLU A 166 -11.80 -18.23 -6.13
CA GLU A 166 -12.58 -19.41 -5.73
C GLU A 166 -12.64 -19.55 -4.21
N ARG A 167 -11.52 -19.29 -3.53
CA ARG A 167 -11.47 -19.26 -2.06
C ARG A 167 -12.32 -18.12 -1.49
N ARG A 168 -12.28 -16.91 -2.08
CA ARG A 168 -13.05 -15.74 -1.61
C ARG A 168 -14.55 -15.85 -1.83
N ALA A 169 -15.01 -16.61 -2.83
CA ALA A 169 -16.43 -16.82 -3.10
C ALA A 169 -17.13 -17.66 -2.01
N ILE A 170 -16.35 -18.41 -1.24
CA ILE A 170 -16.83 -19.25 -0.13
C ILE A 170 -16.46 -18.54 1.18
N VAL A 171 -17.41 -17.80 1.72
CA VAL A 171 -17.44 -17.29 3.11
C VAL A 171 -16.66 -15.98 3.37
N THR A 172 -17.43 -15.05 3.92
CA THR A 172 -17.18 -13.82 4.68
C THR A 172 -16.03 -13.79 5.70
N LYS A 173 -15.06 -14.71 5.70
CA LYS A 173 -13.97 -14.77 6.70
C LYS A 173 -12.67 -15.41 6.21
N ILE A 174 -12.29 -15.25 4.95
CA ILE A 174 -10.88 -15.52 4.58
C ILE A 174 -10.07 -14.25 4.76
N GLU A 175 -9.81 -13.93 6.03
CA GLU A 175 -8.51 -13.38 6.37
C GLU A 175 -7.50 -14.46 5.93
N LEU A 176 -6.86 -14.31 4.75
CA LEU A 176 -5.49 -14.80 4.63
C LEU A 176 -4.83 -14.42 5.95
N PRO A 177 -4.30 -15.37 6.76
CA PRO A 177 -3.95 -15.06 8.13
C PRO A 177 -3.12 -13.80 8.07
N GLN A 178 -3.57 -12.71 8.69
CA GLN A 178 -2.89 -11.41 8.52
C GLN A 178 -1.39 -11.58 8.82
N ILE A 179 -1.05 -12.56 9.67
CA ILE A 179 0.28 -13.13 9.87
C ILE A 179 1.04 -13.45 8.58
N ILE A 180 0.47 -14.18 7.61
CA ILE A 180 1.17 -14.61 6.38
C ILE A 180 1.46 -13.41 5.49
N ILE A 181 0.48 -12.54 5.27
CA ILE A 181 0.67 -11.32 4.47
C ILE A 181 1.73 -10.44 5.15
N ARG A 182 1.60 -10.21 6.47
CA ARG A 182 2.59 -9.44 7.24
C ARG A 182 3.98 -10.07 7.19
N ALA A 183 4.09 -11.40 7.30
CA ALA A 183 5.37 -12.11 7.23
C ALA A 183 6.04 -11.93 5.86
N ILE A 184 5.29 -12.10 4.77
CA ILE A 184 5.80 -11.87 3.41
C ILE A 184 6.29 -10.43 3.27
N THR A 185 5.50 -9.44 3.72
CA THR A 185 5.88 -8.03 3.64
C THR A 185 7.14 -7.71 4.45
N VAL A 186 7.26 -8.25 5.67
CA VAL A 186 8.46 -8.08 6.52
C VAL A 186 9.69 -8.66 5.86
N VAL A 187 9.59 -9.87 5.27
CA VAL A 187 10.69 -10.49 4.55
C VAL A 187 11.11 -9.64 3.35
N SER A 188 10.15 -9.15 2.55
CA SER A 188 10.47 -8.35 1.37
C SER A 188 11.12 -7.01 1.69
N ILE A 189 10.74 -6.34 2.78
CA ILE A 189 11.23 -4.99 3.12
C ILE A 189 12.50 -5.04 3.97
N ILE A 190 12.61 -5.97 4.91
CA ILE A 190 13.73 -5.99 5.86
C ILE A 190 14.79 -6.97 5.39
N VAL A 191 14.41 -8.20 5.03
CA VAL A 191 15.38 -9.27 4.77
C VAL A 191 16.10 -9.04 3.45
N ILE A 192 15.38 -8.73 2.36
CA ILE A 192 16.00 -8.54 1.04
C ILE A 192 17.02 -7.37 1.03
N PRO A 193 16.69 -6.15 1.52
CA PRO A 193 17.64 -5.07 1.54
C PRO A 193 18.80 -5.32 2.52
N SER A 194 18.55 -5.98 3.65
CA SER A 194 19.62 -6.32 4.60
C SER A 194 20.63 -7.29 3.99
N ILE A 195 20.17 -8.32 3.27
CA ILE A 195 21.06 -9.24 2.55
C ILE A 195 21.85 -8.49 1.47
N LEU A 196 21.21 -7.60 0.72
CA LEU A 196 21.90 -6.74 -0.26
C LEU A 196 22.95 -5.85 0.40
N LEU A 197 22.64 -5.26 1.56
CA LEU A 197 23.56 -4.39 2.30
C LEU A 197 24.77 -5.20 2.80
N ILE A 198 24.52 -6.37 3.40
CA ILE A 198 25.56 -7.27 3.91
C ILE A 198 26.46 -7.73 2.76
N THR A 199 25.87 -8.19 1.64
CA THR A 199 26.64 -8.62 0.47
C THR A 199 27.43 -7.48 -0.17
N TYR A 200 26.89 -6.26 -0.18
CA TYR A 200 27.60 -5.05 -0.60
C TYR A 200 28.80 -4.77 0.31
N PHE A 201 28.63 -4.76 1.63
CA PHE A 201 29.73 -4.51 2.58
C PHE A 201 30.83 -5.56 2.48
N ILE A 202 30.48 -6.83 2.28
CA ILE A 202 31.45 -7.93 2.08
C ILE A 202 32.19 -7.77 0.75
N ARG A 203 31.51 -7.36 -0.33
CA ARG A 203 32.10 -7.23 -1.68
C ARG A 203 32.72 -5.86 -1.98
N ARG A 204 32.54 -4.87 -1.11
CA ARG A 204 33.06 -3.49 -1.23
C ARG A 204 34.53 -3.44 -1.64
N LYS A 205 35.39 -4.26 -1.02
CA LYS A 205 36.83 -4.29 -1.31
C LYS A 205 37.16 -4.80 -2.72
N LYS A 206 36.33 -5.66 -3.30
CA LYS A 206 36.50 -6.23 -4.64
C LYS A 206 35.93 -5.33 -5.75
N LEU A 207 34.91 -4.53 -5.42
CA LEU A 207 34.29 -3.56 -6.34
C LEU A 207 35.14 -2.29 -6.53
N ASN A 208 35.73 -1.75 -5.46
CA ASN A 208 36.63 -0.58 -5.59
C ASN A 208 37.87 -0.85 -6.45
N LYS A 209 38.33 -2.11 -6.53
CA LYS A 209 39.49 -2.51 -7.34
C LYS A 209 39.17 -2.70 -8.83
N ARG A 210 37.88 -2.65 -9.22
CA ARG A 210 37.40 -2.72 -10.62
C ARG A 210 36.97 -1.36 -11.18
N LEU A 211 36.83 -0.36 -10.33
CA LEU A 211 36.41 1.01 -10.66
C LEU A 211 37.59 2.01 -10.67
N SER A 212 38.78 1.58 -10.26
CA SER A 212 40.08 2.26 -10.43
C SER A 212 40.80 1.67 -11.63
#